data_AF-A0A9D0AAW2-F1
#
_entry.id   AF-A0A9D0AAW2-F1
#
_cell.length_a   1.000
_cell.length_b   1.000
_cell.length_c   1.000
_cell.angle_alpha   90.00
_cell.angle_beta   90.00
_cell.angle_gamma   90.00
#
_symmetry.space_group_name_H-M   'P 1'
#
loop_
_entity.id
_entity.type
_entity.pdbx_description
1 polymer ?
#
loop_
_entity_poly.entity_id
_entity_poly.type
_entity_poly.pdbx_seq_one_letter_code
_entity_poly.pdbx_strand_id
1 'polypeptide(L)' 'MISAVQVITVAKSLPRNNVGNHISGQRIRSGTSPATHYGEAQSAESRADFIHKMNVAFKELRETRVWLLIMKKAKRN' A
#
# COMPACT_ATOMS: atom_id res chain seq x y z
N MET A 1 -0.76 -11.28 -2.76
CA MET A 1 -1.20 -10.12 -3.57
C MET A 1 -2.53 -9.57 -3.02
N ILE A 2 -2.51 -9.17 -1.74
CA ILE A 2 -3.71 -8.79 -0.96
C ILE A 2 -3.99 -7.27 -1.05
N SER A 3 -3.09 -6.47 -1.64
CA SER A 3 -3.02 -5.03 -1.37
C SER A 3 -3.98 -4.16 -2.17
N ALA A 4 -4.08 -4.27 -3.50
CA ALA A 4 -4.77 -3.28 -4.31
C ALA A 4 -6.30 -3.26 -4.10
N VAL A 5 -6.95 -4.42 -4.12
CA VAL A 5 -8.42 -4.52 -4.02
C VAL A 5 -8.90 -4.10 -2.62
N GLN A 6 -8.25 -4.58 -1.56
CA GLN A 6 -8.59 -4.16 -0.19
C GLN A 6 -8.32 -2.67 0.02
N VAL A 7 -7.27 -2.14 -0.63
CA VAL A 7 -6.97 -0.71 -0.57
C VAL A 7 -8.08 0.12 -1.23
N ILE A 8 -8.53 -0.29 -2.42
CA ILE A 8 -9.64 0.37 -3.12
C ILE A 8 -10.93 0.28 -2.28
N THR A 9 -11.27 -0.89 -1.74
CA THR A 9 -12.49 -1.08 -0.94
C THR A 9 -12.49 -0.21 0.31
N VAL A 10 -11.39 -0.17 1.07
CA VAL A 10 -11.33 0.66 2.28
C VAL A 10 -11.20 2.14 1.93
N ALA A 11 -10.59 2.52 0.80
CA ALA A 11 -10.58 3.92 0.33
C ALA A 11 -12.00 4.41 -0.02
N LYS A 12 -12.81 3.56 -0.66
CA LYS A 12 -14.23 3.85 -0.91
C LYS A 12 -15.07 3.98 0.36
N SER A 13 -14.65 3.38 1.47
CA SER A 13 -15.37 3.41 2.76
C SER A 13 -15.04 4.62 3.64
N LEU A 14 -14.09 5.48 3.23
CA LEU A 14 -13.70 6.66 4.00
C LEU A 14 -14.69 7.82 3.80
N PRO A 15 -14.90 8.68 4.81
CA PRO A 15 -15.74 9.87 4.68
C PRO A 15 -15.16 10.80 3.61
N ARG A 16 -16.03 11.44 2.82
CA ARG A 16 -15.64 12.48 1.85
C ARG A 16 -15.37 13.81 2.55
N ASN A 17 -14.30 13.85 3.33
CA ASN A 17 -13.77 15.06 3.96
C ASN A 17 -12.26 15.17 3.72
N ASN A 18 -11.64 16.30 4.08
CA ASN A 18 -10.22 16.56 3.81
C ASN A 18 -9.31 15.47 4.40
N VAL A 19 -9.63 14.96 5.59
CA VAL A 19 -8.88 13.90 6.27
C VAL A 19 -9.03 12.56 5.54
N GLY A 20 -10.26 12.18 5.17
CA GLY A 20 -10.57 10.95 4.45
C GLY A 20 -9.96 10.93 3.05
N ASN A 21 -9.98 12.06 2.34
CA ASN A 21 -9.36 12.22 1.03
C ASN A 21 -7.83 12.12 1.11
N HIS A 22 -7.22 12.73 2.13
CA HIS A 22 -5.77 12.65 2.36
C HIS A 22 -5.34 11.20 2.66
N ILE A 23 -6.06 10.51 3.56
CA ILE A 23 -5.78 9.12 3.93
C ILE A 23 -6.05 8.18 2.75
N SER A 24 -7.10 8.40 1.96
CA SER A 24 -7.40 7.59 0.79
C SER A 24 -6.34 7.74 -0.30
N GLY A 25 -5.86 8.96 -0.55
CA GLY A 25 -4.83 9.22 -1.55
C GLY A 25 -3.50 8.55 -1.20
N GLN A 26 -3.07 8.70 0.06
CA GLN A 26 -1.86 8.04 0.56
C GLN A 26 -1.95 6.51 0.48
N ARG A 27 -3.14 5.95 0.77
CA ARG A 27 -3.36 4.50 0.70
C ARG A 27 -3.42 3.96 -0.71
N ILE A 28 -4.11 4.62 -1.63
CA ILE A 28 -4.16 4.18 -3.04
C ILE A 28 -2.74 4.09 -3.57
N ARG A 29 -1.93 5.13 -3.35
CA ARG A 29 -0.55 5.18 -3.80
C ARG A 29 0.32 4.06 -3.20
N SER A 30 0.35 3.93 -1.86
CA SER A 30 1.18 2.92 -1.17
C SER A 30 0.67 1.47 -1.28
N GLY A 31 -0.62 1.31 -1.61
CA GLY A 31 -1.27 0.01 -1.70
C GLY A 31 -1.22 -0.64 -3.08
N THR A 32 -1.12 0.15 -4.15
CA THR A 32 -0.98 -0.34 -5.53
C THR A 32 0.47 -0.45 -5.98
N SER A 33 1.36 0.40 -5.47
CA SER A 33 2.78 0.39 -5.83
C SER A 33 3.50 -0.95 -5.56
N PRO A 34 3.22 -1.74 -4.50
CA PRO A 34 3.93 -3.00 -4.28
C PRO A 34 3.69 -4.04 -5.39
N ALA A 35 2.56 -3.97 -6.09
CA ALA A 35 2.29 -4.85 -7.23
C ALA A 35 3.15 -4.47 -8.46
N THR A 36 3.37 -3.18 -8.67
CA THR A 36 4.28 -2.67 -9.72
C THR A 36 5.72 -3.06 -9.43
N HIS A 37 6.20 -2.84 -8.20
CA HIS A 37 7.55 -3.22 -7.79
C HIS A 37 7.78 -4.74 -7.83
N TYR A 38 6.76 -5.55 -7.56
CA TYR A 38 6.81 -7.00 -7.75
C TYR A 38 6.94 -7.39 -9.23
N GLY A 39 6.19 -6.73 -10.13
CA GLY A 39 6.34 -6.92 -11.57
C GLY A 39 7.74 -6.55 -12.08
N GLU A 40 8.31 -5.44 -11.59
CA GLU A 40 9.69 -5.05 -11.92
C GLU A 40 10.74 -6.03 -11.37
N ALA A 41 10.48 -6.64 -10.21
CA ALA A 41 11.33 -7.68 -9.66
C ALA A 41 11.30 -8.95 -10.53
N GLN A 42 10.15 -9.32 -11.11
CA GLN A 42 10.07 -10.48 -12.00
C GLN A 42 10.93 -10.33 -13.26
N SER A 43 11.14 -9.10 -13.71
CA SER A 43 12.04 -8.76 -14.83
C SER A 43 13.44 -8.34 -14.38
N ALA A 44 13.87 -8.68 -13.17
CA ALA A 44 15.17 -8.27 -12.64
C ALA A 44 16.35 -8.88 -13.42
N GLU A 45 17.35 -8.05 -13.69
CA GLU A 45 18.53 -8.43 -14.47
C GLU A 45 19.55 -9.25 -13.66
N SER A 46 19.41 -9.24 -12.33
CA SER A 46 20.26 -10.02 -11.43
C SER A 46 19.54 -10.37 -10.13
N ARG A 47 20.11 -11.32 -9.37
CA ARG A 47 19.60 -11.67 -8.03
C ARG A 47 19.67 -10.49 -7.04
N ALA A 48 20.69 -9.65 -7.15
CA ALA A 48 20.83 -8.47 -6.29
C ALA A 48 19.73 -7.43 -6.58
N ASP A 49 19.47 -7.19 -7.87
CA ASP A 49 18.40 -6.30 -8.33
C ASP A 49 17.01 -6.81 -7.92
N PHE A 50 16.77 -8.13 -8.04
CA PHE A 50 15.56 -8.77 -7.54
C PHE A 50 15.35 -8.50 -6.04
N ILE A 51 16.38 -8.75 -5.21
CA ILE A 51 16.31 -8.53 -3.76
C ILE A 51 16.05 -7.06 -3.44
N HIS A 52 16.71 -6.14 -4.15
CA HIS A 52 16.52 -4.71 -3.97
C HIS A 52 15.07 -4.30 -4.25
N LYS A 53 14.51 -4.66 -5.42
CA LYS A 53 13.13 -4.35 -5.81
C LYS A 53 12.10 -4.96 -4.86
N MET A 54 12.32 -6.20 -4.41
CA MET A 54 11.46 -6.85 -3.40
C MET A 54 11.52 -6.14 -2.05
N ASN A 55 12.68 -5.62 -1.63
CA ASN A 55 12.80 -4.84 -0.39
C ASN A 55 12.04 -3.51 -0.47
N VAL A 56 12.02 -2.86 -1.65
CA VAL A 56 11.20 -1.66 -1.84
C VAL A 56 9.71 -1.99 -1.73
N ALA A 57 9.24 -3.03 -2.43
CA ALA A 57 7.85 -3.50 -2.30
C ALA A 57 7.47 -3.82 -0.84
N PHE A 58 8.40 -4.44 -0.09
CA PHE A 58 8.18 -4.76 1.32
C PHE A 58 8.07 -3.51 2.21
N LYS A 59 8.89 -2.48 1.96
CA LYS A 59 8.81 -1.21 2.69
C LYS A 59 7.43 -0.56 2.53
N GLU A 60 6.93 -0.49 1.32
CA GLU A 60 5.61 0.10 1.01
C GLU A 60 4.44 -0.70 1.61
N LEU A 61 4.55 -2.03 1.65
CA LEU A 61 3.58 -2.88 2.34
C LEU A 61 3.58 -2.65 3.86
N ARG A 62 4.74 -2.42 4.48
CA ARG A 62 4.81 -2.06 5.91
C ARG A 62 4.14 -0.72 6.19
N GLU A 63 4.38 0.28 5.35
CA GLU A 63 3.71 1.59 5.46
C GLU A 63 2.18 1.44 5.33
N THR A 64 1.72 0.69 4.33
CA THR A 64 0.29 0.38 4.16
C THR A 64 -0.30 -0.29 5.40
N ARG A 65 0.42 -1.24 6.02
CA ARG A 65 -0.01 -1.93 7.24
C ARG A 65 -0.16 -0.96 8.42
N VAL A 66 0.77 -0.02 8.59
CA VAL A 66 0.69 1.00 9.66
C VAL A 66 -0.55 1.86 9.49
N TRP A 67 -0.85 2.31 8.28
CA TRP A 67 -2.06 3.08 7.99
C TRP A 67 -3.36 2.30 8.28
N LEU A 68 -3.40 1.01 7.94
CA LEU A 68 -4.55 0.15 8.28
C LEU A 68 -4.75 0.03 9.80
N LEU A 69 -3.66 -0.07 10.57
CA LEU A 69 -3.73 -0.12 12.04
C LEU A 69 -4.23 1.21 12.64
N ILE A 70 -3.75 2.35 12.12
CA ILE A 70 -4.21 3.68 12.54
C ILE A 70 -5.72 3.82 12.31
N MET A 71 -6.22 3.46 11.13
CA MET A 71 -7.66 3.52 10.84
C MET A 71 -8.47 2.58 11.72
N LYS A 72 -7.99 1.35 11.95
CA LYS A 72 -8.67 0.40 12.85
C LYS A 72 -8.81 0.97 14.26
N LYS A 73 -7.81 1.73 14.72
CA LYS A 73 -7.84 2.41 16.02
C LYS A 73 -8.77 3.63 16.00
N ALA A 74 -8.73 4.43 14.93
CA ALA A 74 -9.61 5.58 14.76
C ALA A 74 -11.10 5.21 14.67
N LYS A 75 -11.44 4.06 14.09
CA LYS A 75 -12.82 3.57 13.95
C LYS A 75 -13.41 2.96 15.25
N ARG A 76 -12.57 2.75 16.27
CA ARG A 76 -12.96 2.16 17.58
C ARG A 76 -13.23 3.22 18.65
N ASN A 77 -12.93 4.49 18.36
CA ASN A 77 -13.32 5.65 19.14
C ASN A 77 -14.52 6.33 18.48
#